data_AF-A0A350JFY1-F1
#
_entry.id   AF-A0A350JFY1-F1
#
_cell.length_a   1.000
_cell.length_b   1.000
_cell.length_c   1.000
_cell.angle_alpha   90.00
_cell.angle_beta   90.00
_cell.angle_gamma   90.00
#
_symmetry.space_group_name_H-M   'P 1'
#
loop_
_entity.id
_entity.type
_entity.pdbx_description
1 polymer ?
#
loop_
_entity_poly.entity_id
_entity_poly.type
_entity_poly.pdbx_seq_one_letter_code
_entity_poly.pdbx_strand_id
1 'polypeptide(L)'
;MTPALNLETRYQSITNDELIGIIESPEGDYTDAAIDVARVEMKSRGLSEEDMRSISRKLLTERMRTYLDGFNVINDKLVLPKSRILNTEEVQALFTTVFTQWKHENDDMIPDGWQYVLAAGFG
;
A
#
# COMPACT_ATOMS: atom_id res chain seq x y z
N MET A 1 -0.80 -1.65 -36.63
CA MET A 1 -1.61 -2.27 -35.57
C MET A 1 -0.69 -3.16 -34.75
N THR A 2 -0.05 -2.58 -33.72
CA THR A 2 0.70 -3.34 -32.72
C THR A 2 -0.32 -4.04 -31.82
N PRO A 3 -0.08 -5.30 -31.40
CA PRO A 3 -1.09 -6.07 -30.71
C PRO A 3 -1.33 -5.40 -29.36
N ALA A 4 -2.57 -5.03 -29.10
CA ALA A 4 -3.09 -5.01 -27.74
C ALA A 4 -2.91 -6.44 -27.23
N LEU A 5 -1.73 -6.74 -26.69
CA LEU A 5 -1.48 -7.95 -25.95
C LEU A 5 -2.51 -7.92 -24.83
N ASN A 6 -3.54 -8.76 -24.96
CA ASN A 6 -4.77 -8.67 -24.18
C ASN A 6 -4.41 -8.61 -22.69
N LEU A 7 -4.75 -7.49 -22.02
CA LEU A 7 -4.42 -7.26 -20.61
C LEU A 7 -4.88 -8.43 -19.74
N GLU A 8 -6.01 -9.04 -20.11
CA GLU A 8 -6.55 -10.25 -19.49
C GLU A 8 -5.56 -11.42 -19.56
N THR A 9 -5.03 -11.72 -20.75
CA THR A 9 -4.06 -12.82 -20.94
C THR A 9 -2.76 -12.55 -20.18
N ARG A 10 -2.35 -11.28 -20.08
CA ARG A 10 -1.17 -10.89 -19.29
C ARG A 10 -1.41 -11.10 -17.78
N TYR A 11 -2.62 -10.84 -17.30
CA TYR A 11 -2.93 -10.89 -15.88
C TYR A 11 -3.29 -12.30 -15.40
N GLN A 12 -3.64 -13.22 -16.30
CA GLN A 12 -3.79 -14.65 -15.98
C GLN A 12 -2.50 -15.31 -15.49
N SER A 13 -1.32 -14.82 -15.93
CA SER A 13 -0.03 -15.45 -15.60
C SER A 13 0.68 -14.87 -14.37
N ILE A 14 0.17 -13.78 -13.77
CA ILE A 14 0.80 -13.13 -12.61
C ILE A 14 0.20 -13.59 -11.29
N THR A 15 0.93 -13.43 -10.19
CA THR A 15 0.54 -13.83 -8.84
C THR A 15 -0.56 -12.92 -8.25
N ASN A 16 -1.21 -13.39 -7.17
CA ASN A 16 -2.23 -12.60 -6.48
C ASN A 16 -1.63 -11.34 -5.83
N ASP A 17 -0.40 -11.44 -5.30
CA ASP A 17 0.35 -10.30 -4.76
C ASP A 17 0.60 -9.24 -5.85
N GLU A 18 0.94 -9.65 -7.07
CA GLU A 18 1.11 -8.72 -8.20
C GLU A 18 -0.20 -8.08 -8.64
N LEU A 19 -1.31 -8.82 -8.66
CA LEU A 19 -2.64 -8.28 -8.98
C LEU A 19 -3.10 -7.24 -7.95
N ILE A 20 -2.94 -7.55 -6.67
CA ILE A 20 -3.23 -6.58 -5.60
C ILE A 20 -2.27 -5.39 -5.70
N GLY A 21 -1.01 -5.61 -6.03
CA GLY A 21 -0.03 -4.55 -6.25
C GLY A 21 -0.45 -3.56 -7.34
N ILE A 22 -1.07 -4.04 -8.43
CA ILE A 22 -1.66 -3.20 -9.49
C ILE A 22 -2.84 -2.40 -8.93
N ILE A 23 -3.73 -3.03 -8.16
CA ILE A 23 -4.90 -2.36 -7.59
C ILE A 23 -4.50 -1.29 -6.57
N GLU A 24 -3.52 -1.59 -5.72
CA GLU A 24 -3.00 -0.69 -4.69
C GLU A 24 -2.00 0.32 -5.24
N SER A 25 -1.73 0.34 -6.54
CA SER A 25 -0.72 1.23 -7.11
C SER A 25 -1.02 2.72 -6.86
N PRO A 26 0.02 3.55 -6.66
CA PRO A 26 -0.10 5.00 -6.64
C PRO A 26 -0.86 5.53 -7.85
N GLU A 27 -1.55 6.66 -7.64
CA GLU A 27 -2.30 7.34 -8.70
C GLU A 27 -1.36 7.72 -9.86
N GLY A 28 -1.64 7.21 -11.05
CA GLY A 28 -0.86 7.45 -12.27
C GLY A 28 0.03 6.29 -12.73
N ASP A 29 0.30 5.30 -11.88
CA ASP A 29 1.16 4.16 -12.24
C ASP A 29 0.47 3.15 -13.17
N TYR A 30 -0.86 3.04 -13.05
CA TYR A 30 -1.69 2.19 -13.88
C TYR A 30 -2.95 2.93 -14.33
N THR A 31 -3.38 2.66 -15.57
CA THR A 31 -4.67 3.14 -16.08
C THR A 31 -5.82 2.48 -15.32
N ASP A 32 -6.96 3.16 -15.18
CA ASP A 32 -8.15 2.57 -14.54
C ASP A 32 -8.59 1.25 -15.20
N ALA A 33 -8.44 1.13 -16.52
CA ALA A 33 -8.70 -0.12 -17.25
C ALA A 33 -7.83 -1.29 -16.76
N ALA A 34 -6.57 -1.05 -16.41
CA ALA A 34 -5.67 -2.07 -15.87
C ALA A 34 -6.09 -2.49 -14.45
N ILE A 35 -6.51 -1.52 -13.64
CA ILE A 35 -7.03 -1.77 -12.29
C ILE A 35 -8.32 -2.59 -12.36
N ASP A 36 -9.21 -2.28 -13.30
CA ASP A 36 -10.46 -3.01 -13.50
C ASP A 36 -10.22 -4.46 -13.96
N VAL A 37 -9.32 -4.67 -14.92
CA VAL A 37 -8.95 -6.04 -15.35
C VAL A 37 -8.33 -6.83 -14.20
N ALA A 38 -7.47 -6.21 -13.39
CA ALA A 38 -6.92 -6.87 -12.20
C ALA A 38 -8.03 -7.28 -11.22
N ARG A 39 -9.01 -6.40 -10.94
CA ARG A 39 -10.17 -6.71 -10.08
C ARG A 39 -11.02 -7.85 -10.63
N VAL A 40 -11.24 -7.90 -11.94
CA VAL A 40 -11.99 -8.98 -12.61
C VAL A 40 -11.25 -10.31 -12.47
N GLU A 41 -9.94 -10.32 -12.71
CA GLU A 41 -9.12 -11.52 -12.59
C GLU A 41 -9.03 -12.02 -11.14
N MET A 42 -9.00 -11.12 -10.16
CA MET A 42 -9.08 -11.52 -8.75
C MET A 42 -10.39 -12.26 -8.42
N LYS A 43 -11.51 -11.76 -8.95
CA LYS A 43 -12.82 -12.41 -8.78
C LYS A 43 -12.88 -13.75 -9.53
N SER A 44 -12.28 -13.85 -10.72
CA SER A 44 -12.25 -15.09 -11.50
C SER A 44 -11.50 -16.21 -10.77
N ARG A 45 -10.45 -15.84 -10.02
CA ARG A 45 -9.66 -16.75 -9.17
C ARG A 45 -10.33 -17.13 -7.86
N GLY A 46 -11.48 -16.54 -7.55
CA GLY A 46 -12.22 -16.81 -6.32
C GLY A 46 -11.52 -16.32 -5.05
N LEU A 47 -10.69 -15.26 -5.14
CA LEU A 47 -10.10 -14.68 -3.94
C LEU A 47 -11.18 -14.01 -3.09
N SER A 48 -11.18 -14.33 -1.79
CA SER A 48 -12.09 -13.70 -0.85
C SER A 48 -11.68 -12.25 -0.59
N GLU A 49 -12.64 -11.43 -0.14
CA GLU A 49 -12.31 -10.06 0.28
C GLU A 49 -11.31 -10.04 1.43
N GLU A 50 -11.33 -11.03 2.31
CA GLU A 50 -10.38 -11.17 3.41
C GLU A 50 -8.96 -11.45 2.90
N ASP A 51 -8.80 -12.35 1.92
CA ASP A 51 -7.51 -12.62 1.30
C ASP A 51 -6.94 -11.37 0.63
N MET A 52 -7.79 -10.64 -0.11
CA MET A 52 -7.40 -9.39 -0.76
C MET A 52 -6.93 -8.34 0.26
N ARG A 53 -7.66 -8.17 1.36
CA ARG A 53 -7.27 -7.26 2.45
C ARG A 53 -5.98 -7.70 3.12
N SER A 54 -5.78 -9.01 3.33
CA SER A 54 -4.56 -9.56 3.92
C SER A 54 -3.32 -9.24 3.07
N ILE A 55 -3.40 -9.51 1.76
CA ILE A 55 -2.32 -9.18 0.81
C ILE A 55 -2.10 -7.67 0.73
N SER A 56 -3.18 -6.87 0.70
CA SER A 56 -3.09 -5.41 0.70
C SER A 56 -2.38 -4.87 1.94
N ARG A 57 -2.69 -5.41 3.14
CA ARG A 57 -2.03 -5.02 4.39
C ARG A 57 -0.54 -5.34 4.36
N LYS A 58 -0.16 -6.51 3.82
CA LYS A 58 1.26 -6.89 3.66
C LYS A 58 1.99 -5.89 2.77
N LEU A 59 1.46 -5.58 1.59
CA LEU A 59 2.08 -4.63 0.64
C LEU A 59 2.15 -3.21 1.20
N LEU A 60 1.08 -2.73 1.84
CA LEU A 60 1.07 -1.43 2.50
C LEU A 60 2.08 -1.37 3.66
N THR A 61 2.24 -2.45 4.41
CA THR A 61 3.26 -2.54 5.48
C THR A 61 4.66 -2.33 4.94
N GLU A 62 5.02 -3.02 3.85
CA GLU A 62 6.32 -2.88 3.21
C GLU A 62 6.55 -1.43 2.72
N ARG A 63 5.55 -0.84 2.05
CA ARG A 63 5.62 0.56 1.61
C ARG A 63 5.74 1.55 2.75
N MET A 64 5.00 1.35 3.84
CA MET A 64 5.07 2.18 5.04
C MET A 64 6.45 2.11 5.67
N ARG A 65 7.07 0.93 5.74
CA ARG A 65 8.45 0.78 6.24
C ARG A 65 9.43 1.56 5.37
N THR A 66 9.39 1.37 4.05
CA THR A 66 10.26 2.12 3.12
C THR A 66 10.04 3.63 3.22
N TYR A 67 8.79 4.06 3.40
CA TYR A 67 8.47 5.46 3.63
C TYR A 67 9.10 5.99 4.92
N LEU A 68 8.98 5.25 6.03
CA LEU A 68 9.56 5.64 7.32
C LEU A 68 11.09 5.67 7.29
N ASP A 69 11.73 4.69 6.63
CA ASP A 69 13.19 4.63 6.47
C ASP A 69 13.75 5.85 5.72
N GLY A 70 12.96 6.42 4.80
CA GLY A 70 13.33 7.60 4.01
C GLY A 70 12.82 8.93 4.57
N PHE A 71 12.02 8.92 5.63
CA PHE A 71 11.30 10.10 6.10
C PHE A 71 12.21 11.06 6.90
N ASN A 72 12.26 12.31 6.49
CA ASN A 72 12.94 13.38 7.21
C ASN A 72 11.95 14.17 8.09
N VAL A 73 11.98 13.92 9.39
CA VAL A 73 11.12 14.55 10.41
C VAL A 73 11.09 16.09 10.35
N ILE A 74 12.17 16.73 9.92
CA ILE A 74 12.27 18.20 9.90
C ILE A 74 11.67 18.78 8.62
N ASN A 75 11.86 18.09 7.48
CA ASN A 75 11.57 18.64 6.16
C ASN A 75 10.29 18.06 5.53
N ASP A 76 9.90 16.85 5.93
CA ASP A 76 8.82 16.12 5.29
C ASP A 76 7.52 16.26 6.06
N LYS A 77 6.43 16.35 5.32
CA LYS A 77 5.08 16.29 5.88
C LYS A 77 4.61 14.84 5.86
N LEU A 78 4.06 14.37 6.99
CA LEU A 78 3.47 13.04 7.04
C LEU A 78 2.30 12.93 6.05
N VAL A 79 2.39 11.97 5.14
CA VAL A 79 1.29 11.60 4.24
C VAL A 79 1.04 10.10 4.38
N LEU A 80 -0.16 9.73 4.80
CA LEU A 80 -0.54 8.33 4.87
C LEU A 80 -0.64 7.74 3.45
N PRO A 81 -0.13 6.52 3.24
CA PRO A 81 -0.33 5.82 1.97
C PRO A 81 -1.82 5.68 1.66
N LYS A 82 -2.22 5.95 0.42
CA LYS A 82 -3.59 5.68 -0.02
C LYS A 82 -3.74 4.17 -0.26
N SER A 83 -4.95 3.67 -0.05
CA SER A 83 -5.34 2.31 -0.41
C SER A 83 -6.64 2.33 -1.22
N ARG A 84 -6.78 1.38 -2.16
CA ARG A 84 -8.02 1.18 -2.93
C ARG A 84 -8.86 0.02 -2.40
N ILE A 85 -8.30 -0.77 -1.47
CA ILE A 85 -8.92 -1.94 -0.84
C ILE A 85 -9.22 -1.67 0.64
N LEU A 86 -8.28 -1.08 1.38
CA LEU A 86 -8.47 -0.72 2.78
C LEU A 86 -9.10 0.65 2.90
N ASN A 87 -9.96 0.82 3.91
CA ASN A 87 -10.50 2.14 4.22
C ASN A 87 -9.48 2.98 5.01
N THR A 88 -9.78 4.28 5.19
CA THR A 88 -8.89 5.22 5.88
C THR A 88 -8.56 4.77 7.31
N GLU A 89 -9.54 4.28 8.07
CA GLU A 89 -9.37 3.85 9.46
C GLU A 89 -8.42 2.64 9.56
N GLU A 90 -8.55 1.68 8.64
CA GLU A 90 -7.66 0.53 8.56
C GLU A 90 -6.24 0.91 8.18
N VAL A 91 -6.08 1.84 7.23
CA VAL A 91 -4.77 2.36 6.85
C VAL A 91 -4.12 3.09 8.03
N GLN A 92 -4.88 3.90 8.77
CA GLN A 92 -4.39 4.59 9.97
C GLN A 92 -3.99 3.62 11.07
N ALA A 93 -4.81 2.61 11.34
CA ALA A 93 -4.52 1.57 12.32
C ALA A 93 -3.26 0.79 11.92
N LEU A 94 -3.17 0.38 10.64
CA LEU A 94 -2.00 -0.31 10.09
C LEU A 94 -0.74 0.54 10.22
N PHE A 95 -0.79 1.81 9.81
CA PHE A 95 0.34 2.72 9.92
C PHE A 95 0.79 2.87 11.37
N THR A 96 -0.13 2.97 12.32
CA THR A 96 0.20 3.07 13.75
C THR A 96 0.93 1.83 14.25
N THR A 97 0.47 0.63 13.85
CA THR A 97 1.15 -0.63 14.18
C THR A 97 2.55 -0.70 13.56
N VAL A 98 2.67 -0.40 12.26
CA VAL A 98 3.95 -0.43 11.54
C VAL A 98 4.93 0.59 12.11
N PHE A 99 4.47 1.81 12.37
CA PHE A 99 5.27 2.86 12.98
C PHE A 99 5.78 2.45 14.37
N THR A 100 4.91 1.89 15.21
CA THR A 100 5.30 1.44 16.57
C THR A 100 6.37 0.35 16.50
N GLN A 101 6.20 -0.62 15.60
CA GLN A 101 7.18 -1.67 15.39
C GLN A 101 8.50 -1.12 14.85
N TRP A 102 8.43 -0.32 13.78
CA TRP A 102 9.60 0.32 13.18
C TRP A 102 10.35 1.18 14.21
N LYS A 103 9.62 1.90 15.07
CA LYS A 103 10.20 2.70 16.15
C LYS A 103 11.01 1.82 17.11
N HIS A 104 10.43 0.73 17.59
CA HIS A 104 11.10 -0.21 18.49
C HIS A 104 12.32 -0.89 17.83
N GLU A 105 12.28 -1.14 16.53
CA GLU A 105 13.41 -1.71 15.78
C GLU A 105 14.57 -0.70 15.62
N ASN A 106 14.32 0.61 15.78
CA ASN A 106 15.29 1.70 15.56
C ASN A 106 15.60 2.52 16.84
N ASP A 107 15.30 1.97 18.03
CA ASP A 107 15.14 2.68 19.31
C ASP A 107 16.35 3.49 19.83
N ASP A 108 17.54 3.37 19.23
CA ASP A 108 18.72 4.20 19.58
C ASP A 108 18.82 5.52 18.79
N MET A 109 17.96 5.80 17.80
CA MET A 109 18.15 6.91 16.85
C MET A 109 16.92 7.78 16.56
N ILE A 110 15.87 7.73 17.38
CA ILE A 110 14.60 8.40 17.03
C ILE A 110 14.52 9.79 17.69
N PRO A 111 14.63 10.89 16.93
CA PRO A 111 14.57 12.23 17.51
C PRO A 111 13.17 12.53 18.06
N ASP A 112 13.10 13.30 19.15
CA ASP A 112 11.86 13.74 19.81
C ASP A 112 10.79 14.31 18.85
N GLY A 113 11.20 14.79 17.67
CA GLY A 113 10.33 15.34 16.63
C GLY A 113 9.24 14.39 16.13
N TRP A 114 9.43 13.07 16.18
CA TRP A 114 8.42 12.11 15.73
C TRP A 114 7.13 12.14 16.55
N GLN A 115 7.18 12.53 17.83
CA GLN A 115 5.98 12.66 18.67
C GLN A 115 5.03 13.72 18.13
N TYR A 116 5.56 14.78 17.51
CA TYR A 116 4.77 15.86 16.92
C TYR A 116 4.23 15.50 15.52
N VAL A 117 4.98 14.69 14.76
CA VAL A 117 4.58 14.25 13.40
C VAL A 117 3.31 13.40 13.44
N LEU A 118 3.18 12.48 14.40
CA LEU A 118 1.97 11.65 14.53
C LEU A 118 0.76 12.49 14.92
N ALA A 119 0.92 13.41 15.87
CA ALA A 119 -0.16 14.30 16.29
C ALA A 119 -0.67 15.19 15.13
N ALA A 120 0.21 15.61 14.23
CA ALA A 120 -0.15 16.40 13.05
C ALA A 120 -0.69 15.57 11.87
N GLY A 121 -0.34 14.28 11.79
CA GLY A 121 -0.75 13.38 10.71
C GLY A 121 -2.07 12.64 10.96
N PHE A 122 -2.46 12.50 12.23
CA PHE A 122 -3.71 11.85 12.66
C PHE A 122 -4.74 12.81 13.27
N GLY A 123 -4.36 14.08 13.46
CA GLY A 123 -5.21 15.15 14.01
C GLY A 123 -6.06 15.87 12.97
#